data_AF-A0A009N9G0-F1
#
_entry.id   AF-A0A009N9G0-F1
#
_cell.length_a   1.000
_cell.length_b   1.000
_cell.length_c   1.000
_cell.angle_alpha   90.00
_cell.angle_beta   90.00
_cell.angle_gamma   90.00
#
_symmetry.space_group_name_H-M   'P 1'
#
loop_
_entity.id
_entity.type
_entity.pdbx_description
1 polymer ?
#
loop_
_entity_poly.entity_id
_entity_poly.type
_entity_poly.pdbx_seq_one_letter_code
_entity_poly.pdbx_strand_id
1 'polypeptide(L)'
;MIKTFLYGEDDSLPLLLKSLLKLRHGQITFQGAWNGTVGEVSDLHAVIEVHNPLLMDLILKNGVLGAAEGYIRGDWSSEHLVELIQILARNRAVLDQINQNIIAQASQFFLKAWYQNRKNSISGSRKNIAEHYDLSNDFFKLF
;
A
#
# COMPACT_ATOMS: atom_id res chain seq x y z
N MET A 1 -21.40 19.67 9.85
CA MET A 1 -21.42 19.19 8.46
C MET A 1 -21.49 17.68 8.51
N ILE A 2 -22.60 17.10 8.05
CA ILE A 2 -22.90 15.67 8.17
C ILE A 2 -21.90 14.91 7.28
N LYS A 3 -21.12 14.01 7.87
CA LYS A 3 -20.24 13.10 7.13
C LYS A 3 -21.11 12.09 6.40
N THR A 4 -21.38 12.31 5.13
CA THR A 4 -22.00 11.31 4.29
C THR A 4 -20.96 10.24 4.00
N PHE A 5 -20.83 9.30 4.93
CA PHE A 5 -20.29 7.99 4.59
C PHE A 5 -21.30 7.37 3.62
N LEU A 6 -20.96 7.34 2.33
CA LEU A 6 -21.72 6.61 1.33
C LEU A 6 -21.52 5.11 1.60
N TYR A 7 -22.21 4.58 2.61
CA TYR A 7 -22.40 3.14 2.75
C TYR A 7 -23.40 2.72 1.68
N GLY A 8 -22.91 2.10 0.61
CA GLY A 8 -23.77 1.35 -0.31
C GLY A 8 -24.21 0.04 0.36
N GLU A 9 -25.38 -0.46 0.03
CA GLU A 9 -25.91 -1.73 0.58
C GLU A 9 -25.06 -2.97 0.23
N ASP A 10 -24.12 -2.85 -0.72
CA ASP A 10 -23.18 -3.90 -1.19
C ASP A 10 -21.71 -3.65 -0.78
N ASP A 11 -21.46 -2.89 0.29
CA ASP A 11 -20.09 -2.63 0.76
C ASP A 11 -19.44 -3.91 1.36
N SER A 12 -18.52 -4.52 0.60
CA SER A 12 -17.72 -5.67 1.03
C SER A 12 -16.32 -5.28 1.52
N LEU A 13 -16.10 -3.99 1.84
CA LEU A 13 -14.81 -3.47 2.29
C LEU A 13 -14.34 -4.16 3.58
N PRO A 14 -13.14 -4.77 3.57
CA PRO A 14 -12.56 -5.38 4.77
C PRO A 14 -12.39 -4.40 5.93
N LEU A 15 -12.59 -4.88 7.15
CA LEU A 15 -12.61 -4.06 8.38
C LEU A 15 -11.33 -3.22 8.59
N LEU A 16 -10.19 -3.72 8.13
CA LEU A 16 -8.89 -3.03 8.20
C LEU A 16 -8.87 -1.71 7.42
N LEU A 17 -9.63 -1.64 6.32
CA LEU A 17 -9.73 -0.47 5.46
C LEU A 17 -10.64 0.62 6.06
N LYS A 18 -11.27 0.38 7.21
CA LYS A 18 -11.98 1.43 7.95
C LYS A 18 -11.06 2.58 8.39
N SER A 19 -9.75 2.37 8.48
CA SER A 19 -8.79 3.46 8.66
C SER A 19 -8.78 4.44 7.47
N LEU A 20 -8.96 3.92 6.24
CA LEU A 20 -9.03 4.70 5.01
C LEU A 20 -10.32 5.52 4.88
N LEU A 21 -11.35 5.21 5.67
CA LEU A 21 -12.54 6.08 5.79
C LEU A 21 -12.20 7.48 6.32
N LYS A 22 -10.99 7.69 6.87
CA LYS A 22 -10.52 8.99 7.38
C LYS A 22 -9.69 9.78 6.36
N LEU A 23 -9.55 9.32 5.12
CA LEU A 23 -8.88 10.10 4.07
C LEU A 23 -9.63 11.43 3.87
N ARG A 24 -8.89 12.55 3.90
CA ARG A 24 -9.45 13.91 3.75
C ARG A 24 -9.06 14.57 2.42
N HIS A 25 -8.05 14.03 1.75
CA HIS A 25 -7.50 14.61 0.52
C HIS A 25 -7.60 13.64 -0.63
N GLY A 26 -8.84 13.36 -1.06
CA GLY A 26 -9.14 12.49 -2.18
C GLY A 26 -10.11 11.37 -1.83
N GLN A 27 -10.54 10.67 -2.88
CA GLN A 27 -11.49 9.58 -2.81
C GLN A 27 -10.92 8.34 -3.50
N ILE A 28 -11.11 7.17 -2.90
CA ILE A 28 -10.72 5.89 -3.48
C ILE A 28 -11.97 5.02 -3.60
N THR A 29 -12.22 4.51 -4.79
CA THR A 29 -13.27 3.53 -5.06
C THR A 29 -12.63 2.16 -5.28
N PHE A 30 -13.16 1.15 -4.60
CA PHE A 30 -12.78 -0.24 -4.76
C PHE A 30 -13.85 -0.96 -5.57
N GLN A 31 -13.41 -1.80 -6.50
CA GLN A 31 -14.26 -2.66 -7.31
C GLN A 31 -13.67 -4.06 -7.47
N GLY A 32 -14.50 -5.03 -7.86
CA GLY A 32 -14.10 -6.43 -8.07
C GLY A 32 -14.38 -7.27 -6.83
N ALA A 33 -13.35 -7.95 -6.31
CA ALA A 33 -13.47 -8.78 -5.11
C ALA A 33 -13.83 -7.95 -3.85
N TRP A 34 -13.49 -6.66 -3.84
CA TRP A 34 -13.94 -5.68 -2.85
C TRP A 34 -14.77 -4.61 -3.54
N ASN A 35 -15.85 -4.17 -2.91
CA ASN A 35 -16.64 -3.05 -3.39
C ASN A 35 -16.84 -2.03 -2.28
N GLY A 36 -16.65 -0.76 -2.62
CA GLY A 36 -16.96 0.36 -1.74
C GLY A 36 -16.13 1.61 -2.00
N THR A 37 -16.44 2.69 -1.31
CA THR A 37 -15.75 3.97 -1.50
C THR A 37 -15.31 4.58 -0.18
N VAL A 38 -14.09 5.11 -0.13
CA VAL A 38 -13.50 5.72 1.06
C VAL A 38 -12.95 7.12 0.73
N GLY A 39 -12.91 7.99 1.75
CA GLY A 39 -12.43 9.36 1.61
C GLY A 39 -13.54 10.38 1.35
N GLU A 40 -13.13 11.60 0.98
CA GLU A 40 -14.01 12.72 0.72
C GLU A 40 -14.11 12.97 -0.78
N VAL A 41 -15.32 13.28 -1.28
CA VAL A 41 -15.53 13.63 -2.69
C VAL A 41 -14.59 14.77 -3.07
N SER A 42 -13.79 14.55 -4.11
CA SER A 42 -12.71 15.43 -4.52
C SER A 42 -12.38 15.19 -5.99
N ASP A 43 -11.83 16.20 -6.66
CA ASP A 43 -11.29 16.08 -8.01
C ASP A 43 -10.12 15.09 -8.10
N LEU A 44 -9.50 14.74 -6.95
CA LEU A 44 -8.50 13.70 -6.86
C LEU A 44 -9.15 12.37 -6.47
N HIS A 45 -9.42 11.55 -7.48
CA HIS A 45 -10.09 10.26 -7.37
C HIS A 45 -9.22 9.14 -7.95
N ALA A 46 -9.30 7.96 -7.35
CA ALA A 46 -8.65 6.76 -7.88
C ALA A 46 -9.55 5.53 -7.75
N VAL A 47 -9.49 4.67 -8.75
CA VAL A 47 -10.17 3.36 -8.75
C VAL A 47 -9.15 2.24 -8.53
N ILE A 48 -9.40 1.39 -7.55
CA ILE A 48 -8.66 0.15 -7.30
C ILE A 48 -9.54 -1.02 -7.71
N GLU A 49 -9.05 -1.83 -8.64
CA GLU A 49 -9.66 -3.10 -9.01
C GLU A 49 -8.96 -4.23 -8.27
N VAL A 50 -9.71 -4.94 -7.42
CA VAL A 50 -9.20 -6.05 -6.62
C VAL A 50 -9.55 -7.36 -7.31
N HIS A 51 -8.53 -8.08 -7.73
CA HIS A 51 -8.67 -9.36 -8.44
C HIS A 51 -8.69 -10.54 -7.48
N ASN A 52 -7.94 -10.44 -6.37
CA ASN A 52 -7.74 -11.54 -5.43
C ASN A 52 -8.13 -11.13 -3.99
N PRO A 53 -9.14 -11.79 -3.37
CA PRO A 53 -9.55 -11.48 -1.99
C PRO A 53 -8.46 -11.80 -0.94
N LEU A 54 -7.50 -12.67 -1.26
CA LEU A 54 -6.35 -12.98 -0.38
C LEU A 54 -5.38 -11.80 -0.21
N LEU A 55 -5.57 -10.71 -0.97
CA LEU A 55 -4.86 -9.45 -0.77
C LEU A 55 -4.95 -8.96 0.69
N MET A 56 -6.06 -9.23 1.38
CA MET A 56 -6.22 -8.85 2.79
C MET A 56 -5.20 -9.55 3.69
N ASP A 57 -4.94 -10.83 3.48
CA ASP A 57 -3.95 -11.58 4.25
C ASP A 57 -2.54 -11.03 4.02
N LEU A 58 -2.26 -10.62 2.79
CA LEU A 58 -0.97 -10.02 2.42
C LEU A 58 -0.78 -8.66 3.10
N ILE A 59 -1.81 -7.81 3.11
CA ILE A 59 -1.80 -6.50 3.80
C ILE A 59 -1.72 -6.68 5.32
N LEU A 60 -2.41 -7.66 5.90
CA LEU A 60 -2.35 -7.92 7.35
C LEU A 60 -0.96 -8.37 7.80
N LYS A 61 -0.28 -9.20 6.99
CA LYS A 61 1.06 -9.72 7.28
C LYS A 61 2.15 -8.68 7.04
N ASN A 62 2.08 -7.96 5.92
CA ASN A 62 3.17 -7.14 5.41
C ASN A 62 2.87 -5.62 5.40
N GLY A 63 1.70 -5.20 5.89
CA GLY A 63 1.28 -3.80 5.92
C GLY A 63 1.22 -3.18 4.52
N VAL A 64 1.72 -1.94 4.38
CA VAL A 64 1.78 -1.24 3.09
C VAL A 64 2.65 -1.97 2.06
N LEU A 65 3.69 -2.69 2.49
CA LEU A 65 4.51 -3.50 1.58
C LEU A 65 3.70 -4.65 0.98
N GLY A 66 2.77 -5.22 1.74
CA GLY A 66 1.84 -6.24 1.24
C GLY A 66 0.92 -5.71 0.14
N ALA A 67 0.45 -4.47 0.27
CA ALA A 67 -0.30 -3.82 -0.80
C ALA A 67 0.58 -3.62 -2.06
N ALA A 68 1.82 -3.17 -1.91
CA ALA A 68 2.75 -3.00 -3.03
C ALA A 68 3.10 -4.33 -3.71
N GLU A 69 3.33 -5.38 -2.93
CA GLU A 69 3.59 -6.73 -3.43
C GLU A 69 2.37 -7.29 -4.18
N GLY A 70 1.17 -7.07 -3.67
CA GLY A 70 -0.07 -7.43 -4.35
C GLY A 70 -0.23 -6.75 -5.72
N TYR A 71 0.19 -5.48 -5.85
CA TYR A 71 0.19 -4.79 -7.14
C TYR A 71 1.13 -5.46 -8.14
N ILE A 72 2.37 -5.76 -7.71
CA ILE A 72 3.38 -6.41 -8.55
C ILE A 72 2.92 -7.82 -8.99
N ARG A 73 2.22 -8.53 -8.11
CA ARG A 73 1.68 -9.87 -8.38
C ARG A 73 0.40 -9.86 -9.22
N GLY A 74 -0.22 -8.70 -9.42
CA GLY A 74 -1.51 -8.58 -10.10
C GLY A 74 -2.72 -8.94 -9.23
N ASP A 75 -2.57 -9.01 -7.91
CA ASP A 75 -3.69 -9.22 -6.98
C ASP A 75 -4.67 -8.03 -6.95
N TRP A 76 -4.19 -6.85 -7.32
CA TRP A 76 -5.00 -5.67 -7.64
C TRP A 76 -4.30 -4.78 -8.67
N SER A 77 -5.08 -3.95 -9.35
CA SER A 77 -4.59 -2.95 -10.32
C SER A 77 -5.32 -1.63 -10.17
N SER A 78 -4.79 -0.60 -10.82
CA SER A 78 -5.43 0.72 -10.89
C SER A 78 -4.99 1.42 -12.18
N GLU A 79 -5.97 1.91 -12.94
CA GLU A 79 -5.71 2.83 -14.07
C GLU A 79 -5.30 4.23 -13.59
N HIS A 80 -5.55 4.53 -12.31
CA HIS A 80 -5.33 5.83 -11.66
C HIS A 80 -4.20 5.73 -10.62
N LEU A 81 -3.15 4.96 -10.94
CA LEU A 81 -2.10 4.65 -9.96
C LEU A 81 -1.39 5.92 -9.48
N VAL A 82 -1.18 6.90 -10.36
CA VAL A 82 -0.50 8.16 -10.01
C VAL A 82 -1.36 8.93 -9.01
N GLU A 83 -2.66 9.06 -9.26
CA GLU A 83 -3.64 9.71 -8.40
C GLU A 83 -3.73 8.99 -7.06
N LEU A 84 -3.78 7.66 -7.06
CA LEU A 84 -3.76 6.85 -5.85
C LEU A 84 -2.53 7.18 -5.00
N ILE A 85 -1.33 7.19 -5.58
CA ILE A 85 -0.10 7.55 -4.84
C ILE A 85 -0.17 8.99 -4.32
N GLN A 86 -0.72 9.95 -5.08
CA GLN A 86 -0.92 11.32 -4.61
C GLN A 86 -1.89 11.40 -3.42
N ILE A 87 -3.02 10.69 -3.46
CA ILE A 87 -3.98 10.61 -2.36
C ILE A 87 -3.28 10.07 -1.13
N LEU A 88 -2.58 8.94 -1.28
CA LEU A 88 -1.86 8.31 -0.18
C LEU A 88 -0.78 9.24 0.42
N ALA A 89 0.00 9.92 -0.42
CA ALA A 89 1.02 10.87 0.02
C ALA A 89 0.43 12.05 0.81
N ARG A 90 -0.71 12.60 0.37
CA ARG A 90 -1.43 13.69 1.07
C ARG A 90 -2.07 13.23 2.39
N ASN A 91 -2.33 11.93 2.54
CA ASN A 91 -2.93 11.34 3.73
C ASN A 91 -1.95 10.45 4.51
N ARG A 92 -0.66 10.79 4.53
CA ARG A 92 0.41 9.99 5.14
C ARG A 92 0.10 9.51 6.57
N ALA A 93 -0.55 10.33 7.39
CA ALA A 93 -0.93 9.97 8.76
C ALA A 93 -1.90 8.76 8.84
N VAL A 94 -2.72 8.54 7.80
CA VAL A 94 -3.62 7.38 7.70
C VAL A 94 -2.82 6.12 7.31
N LEU A 95 -1.85 6.25 6.42
CA LEU A 95 -0.93 5.15 6.08
C LEU A 95 -0.07 4.72 7.27
N ASP A 96 0.39 5.66 8.08
CA ASP A 96 1.15 5.37 9.28
C ASP A 96 0.33 4.53 10.28
N GLN A 97 -0.99 4.71 10.34
CA GLN A 97 -1.89 3.88 11.17
C GLN A 97 -2.01 2.44 10.64
N ILE A 98 -2.01 2.23 9.33
CA ILE A 98 -2.02 0.88 8.73
C ILE A 98 -0.74 0.12 9.09
N ASN A 99 0.40 0.82 9.06
CA ASN A 99 1.69 0.25 9.48
C ASN A 99 1.81 0.04 11.00
N GLN A 100 0.97 0.70 11.81
CA GLN A 100 0.95 0.53 13.27
C GLN A 100 0.20 -0.71 13.75
N ASN A 101 -0.32 -1.57 12.87
CA ASN A 101 -0.84 -2.87 13.29
C ASN A 101 0.23 -3.65 14.08
N ILE A 102 -0.16 -4.18 15.25
CA ILE A 102 0.72 -4.83 16.24
C ILE A 102 1.57 -5.96 15.60
N ILE A 103 1.02 -6.63 14.58
CA ILE A 103 1.70 -7.68 13.81
C ILE A 103 2.79 -7.10 12.89
N ALA A 104 2.52 -5.98 12.21
CA ALA A 104 3.50 -5.27 11.40
C ALA A 104 4.63 -4.71 12.28
N GLN A 105 4.30 -4.12 13.44
CA GLN A 105 5.30 -3.67 14.41
C GLN A 105 6.19 -4.80 14.94
N ALA A 106 5.60 -5.96 15.23
CA ALA A 106 6.36 -7.14 15.64
C ALA A 106 7.30 -7.60 14.51
N SER A 107 6.81 -7.68 13.26
CA SER A 107 7.64 -8.03 12.10
C SER A 107 8.79 -7.04 11.87
N GLN A 108 8.53 -5.73 12.04
CA GLN A 108 9.55 -4.68 11.94
C GLN A 108 10.57 -4.76 13.08
N PHE A 109 10.14 -5.15 14.29
CA PHE A 109 11.02 -5.35 15.43
C PHE A 109 11.93 -6.56 15.22
N PHE A 110 11.39 -7.69 14.74
CA PHE A 110 12.18 -8.87 14.36
C PHE A 110 13.14 -8.56 13.20
N LEU A 111 12.69 -7.84 12.17
CA LEU A 111 13.56 -7.36 11.09
C LEU A 111 14.67 -6.48 11.65
N LYS A 112 14.35 -5.48 12.48
CA LYS A 112 15.35 -4.60 13.10
C LYS A 112 16.35 -5.37 13.95
N ALA A 113 15.89 -6.33 14.77
CA ALA A 113 16.77 -7.19 15.57
C ALA A 113 17.69 -8.06 14.68
N TRP A 114 17.17 -8.55 13.56
CA TRP A 114 17.94 -9.31 12.58
C TRP A 114 18.96 -8.44 11.83
N TYR A 115 18.59 -7.20 11.46
CA TYR A 115 19.50 -6.23 10.85
C TYR A 115 20.55 -5.68 11.82
N GLN A 116 20.27 -5.58 13.12
CA GLN A 116 21.26 -5.17 14.13
C GLN A 116 22.45 -6.12 14.22
N ASN A 117 22.26 -7.39 13.86
CA ASN A 117 23.34 -8.38 13.76
C ASN A 117 24.11 -8.34 12.43
N ARG A 118 23.70 -7.49 11.47
CA ARG A 118 24.43 -7.25 10.21
C ARG A 118 25.28 -5.99 10.33
N LYS A 119 26.54 -6.15 10.76
CA LYS A 119 27.53 -5.06 10.73
C LYS A 119 27.69 -4.52 9.29
N ASN A 120 27.64 -3.20 9.13
CA ASN A 120 27.99 -2.54 7.87
C ASN A 120 29.47 -2.84 7.54
N SER A 121 29.71 -3.53 6.43
CA SER A 121 31.05 -3.80 5.90
C SER A 121 31.08 -3.44 4.41
N ILE A 122 32.25 -3.02 3.91
CA ILE A 122 32.41 -2.66 2.48
C ILE A 122 32.03 -3.84 1.57
N SER A 123 32.31 -5.07 2.00
CA SER A 123 31.92 -6.29 1.28
C SER A 123 30.40 -6.53 1.30
N GLY A 124 29.74 -6.28 2.43
CA GLY A 124 28.28 -6.33 2.55
C GLY A 124 27.58 -5.25 1.74
N SER A 125 28.11 -4.02 1.74
CA SER A 125 27.60 -2.93 0.91
C SER A 125 27.74 -3.24 -0.58
N ARG A 126 28.88 -3.79 -1.04
CA ARG A 126 29.05 -4.20 -2.44
C ARG A 126 28.08 -5.31 -2.84
N LYS A 127 27.83 -6.28 -1.96
CA LYS A 127 26.87 -7.35 -2.18
C LYS A 127 25.42 -6.83 -2.20
N ASN A 128 25.07 -5.95 -1.27
CA ASN A 128 23.76 -5.31 -1.22
C ASN A 128 23.49 -4.43 -2.45
N ILE A 129 24.49 -3.69 -2.94
CA ILE A 129 24.37 -2.88 -4.16
C ILE A 129 24.13 -3.76 -5.39
N ALA A 130 24.86 -4.87 -5.51
CA ALA A 130 24.68 -5.84 -6.61
C ALA A 130 23.31 -6.55 -6.54
N GLU A 131 22.77 -6.78 -5.34
CA GLU A 131 21.44 -7.37 -5.14
C GLU A 131 20.28 -6.36 -5.31
N HIS A 132 20.54 -5.05 -5.27
CA HIS A 132 19.45 -4.05 -5.28
C HIS A 132 19.24 -3.27 -6.57
N TYR A 133 20.16 -3.21 -7.54
CA TYR A 133 19.88 -2.59 -8.84
C TYR A 133 20.75 -3.17 -9.96
N ASP A 134 20.17 -4.01 -10.81
CA ASP A 134 20.71 -4.32 -12.15
C ASP A 134 19.94 -3.56 -13.23
N LEU A 135 19.48 -2.34 -12.90
CA LEU A 135 18.96 -1.39 -13.88
C LEU A 135 20.15 -0.75 -14.58
N SER A 136 20.65 -1.43 -15.61
CA SER A 136 21.80 -0.98 -16.38
C SER A 136 21.44 0.24 -17.24
N ASN A 137 22.47 0.91 -17.75
CA ASN A 137 22.28 1.95 -18.77
C ASN A 137 21.51 1.44 -20.00
N ASP A 138 21.53 0.14 -20.28
CA ASP A 138 20.79 -0.44 -21.39
C ASP A 138 19.28 -0.50 -21.12
N PHE A 139 18.85 -0.64 -19.86
CA PHE A 139 17.45 -0.46 -19.48
C PHE A 139 17.00 1.00 -19.67
N PHE A 140 17.81 1.97 -19.25
CA PHE A 140 17.44 3.39 -19.36
C PHE A 140 17.36 3.90 -20.81
N LYS A 141 18.06 3.28 -21.76
CA LYS A 141 17.95 3.61 -23.19
C LYS A 141 16.60 3.24 -23.82
N LEU A 142 15.76 2.47 -23.13
CA LEU A 142 14.44 2.03 -23.63
C LEU A 142 13.33 3.09 -23.42
N PHE A 143 13.64 4.20 -22.74
CA PHE A 143 12.74 5.32 -22.46
C PHE A 143 13.39 6.63 -22.89
#